data_AF-A0A535CP39-F1
#
_entry.id   AF-A0A535CP39-F1
#
_cell.length_a   1.000
_cell.length_b   1.000
_cell.length_c   1.000
_cell.angle_alpha   90.00
_cell.angle_beta   90.00
_cell.angle_gamma   90.00
#
_symmetry.space_group_name_H-M   'P 1'
#
loop_
_entity.id
_entity.type
_entity.pdbx_description
1 polymer ?
#
loop_
_entity_poly.entity_id
_entity_poly.type
_entity_poly.pdbx_seq_one_letter_code
_entity_poly.pdbx_strand_id
1 'polypeptide(L)'
;MAFLQKIAGIRPRAIGGKFEGFATGFVDSFLLGASRPKIFIPAVLLTCVAVIFDGLFAMLAFRTIGFPISFATAIFGYTVYNMFYILPTPPGQIGSNEFVGLLVFHVLLGLPANKVTAMFVFSHPWAALLMSASGMACLSALGLTISSAMKIQTDGENALLPPLPEQQRQIVRA
;
A
#
# COMPACT_ATOMS: atom_id res chain seq x y z
N MET A 1 -28.19 23.26 -23.65
CA MET A 1 -28.19 22.95 -22.20
C MET A 1 -28.67 21.53 -21.83
N ALA A 2 -29.22 20.72 -22.74
CA ALA A 2 -29.70 19.36 -22.44
C ALA A 2 -28.58 18.30 -22.26
N PHE A 3 -27.36 18.55 -22.76
CA PHE A 3 -26.25 17.60 -22.68
C PHE A 3 -25.58 17.57 -21.29
N LEU A 4 -25.56 18.70 -20.58
CA LEU A 4 -25.00 18.80 -19.22
C LEU A 4 -25.86 18.09 -18.16
N GLN A 5 -27.18 18.03 -18.34
CA GLN A 5 -28.05 17.23 -17.45
C GLN A 5 -27.91 15.72 -17.68
N LYS A 6 -27.55 15.29 -18.89
CA LYS A 6 -27.33 13.87 -19.19
C LYS A 6 -26.06 13.31 -18.55
N ILE A 7 -25.07 14.17 -18.32
CA ILE A 7 -23.84 13.85 -17.58
C ILE A 7 -24.08 13.91 -16.06
N ALA A 8 -24.91 14.84 -15.57
CA ALA A 8 -25.27 14.96 -14.16
C ALA A 8 -26.24 13.88 -13.65
N GLY A 9 -26.86 13.11 -14.54
CA GLY A 9 -27.86 12.08 -14.21
C GLY A 9 -27.29 10.70 -13.87
N ILE A 10 -26.02 10.43 -14.18
CA ILE A 10 -25.36 9.17 -13.82
C ILE A 10 -24.82 9.34 -12.40
N ARG A 11 -25.72 9.31 -11.41
CA ARG A 11 -25.34 9.17 -10.00
C ARG A 11 -24.95 7.69 -9.83
N PRO A 12 -23.67 7.33 -9.71
CA PRO A 12 -23.29 5.94 -9.58
C PRO A 12 -23.61 5.52 -8.15
N ARG A 13 -24.86 5.11 -7.89
CA ARG A 13 -25.29 4.57 -6.59
C ARG A 13 -24.40 3.41 -6.12
N ALA A 14 -23.78 2.69 -7.07
CA ALA A 14 -22.81 1.63 -6.81
C ALA A 14 -21.46 2.12 -6.24
N ILE A 15 -21.05 3.37 -6.52
CA ILE A 15 -19.82 3.97 -5.95
C ILE A 15 -20.14 4.58 -4.58
N GLY A 16 -21.32 5.18 -4.41
CA GLY A 16 -21.76 5.78 -3.15
C GLY A 16 -21.71 4.80 -1.98
N GLY A 17 -22.28 3.60 -2.13
CA GLY A 17 -22.29 2.59 -1.06
C GLY A 17 -20.91 2.06 -0.67
N LYS A 18 -19.98 1.96 -1.63
CA LYS A 18 -18.58 1.56 -1.36
C LYS A 18 -17.81 2.66 -0.63
N PHE A 19 -18.01 3.91 -1.03
CA PHE A 19 -17.39 5.06 -0.39
C PHE A 19 -17.91 5.26 1.04
N GLU A 20 -19.21 5.09 1.26
CA GLU A 20 -19.84 5.15 2.58
C GLU A 20 -19.30 4.05 3.51
N GLY A 21 -19.25 2.79 3.04
CA GLY A 21 -18.68 1.68 3.82
C GLY A 21 -17.19 1.85 4.13
N PHE A 22 -16.42 2.45 3.21
CA PHE A 22 -15.03 2.81 3.47
C PHE A 22 -14.92 3.94 4.51
N ALA A 23 -15.73 4.99 4.40
CA ALA A 23 -15.70 6.14 5.31
C ALA A 23 -16.10 5.74 6.73
N THR A 24 -17.17 4.94 6.88
CA THR A 24 -17.57 4.42 8.20
C THR A 24 -16.51 3.49 8.78
N GLY A 25 -15.97 2.55 7.99
CA GLY A 25 -14.89 1.67 8.43
C GLY A 25 -13.62 2.41 8.84
N PHE A 26 -13.27 3.49 8.14
CA PHE A 26 -12.14 4.36 8.49
C PHE A 26 -12.38 5.07 9.83
N VAL A 27 -13.54 5.70 10.01
CA VAL A 27 -13.89 6.42 11.25
C VAL A 27 -13.95 5.46 12.43
N ASP A 28 -14.57 4.30 12.28
CA ASP A 28 -14.66 3.29 13.34
C ASP A 28 -13.27 2.79 13.74
N SER A 29 -12.41 2.49 12.76
CA SER A 29 -11.02 2.09 13.01
C SER A 29 -10.22 3.18 13.71
N PHE A 30 -10.41 4.44 13.31
CA PHE A 30 -9.74 5.59 13.91
C PHE A 30 -10.18 5.80 15.36
N LEU A 31 -11.49 5.72 15.64
CA LEU A 31 -12.05 5.84 16.99
C LEU A 31 -11.60 4.68 17.89
N LEU A 32 -11.56 3.45 17.36
CA LEU A 32 -11.01 2.28 18.05
C LEU A 32 -9.55 2.48 18.42
N GLY A 33 -8.74 3.04 17.51
CA GLY A 33 -7.35 3.41 17.79
C GLY A 33 -7.25 4.49 18.87
N ALA A 34 -7.98 5.59 18.71
CA ALA A 34 -7.98 6.71 19.64
C ALA A 34 -8.45 6.33 21.05
N SER A 35 -9.35 5.35 21.18
CA SER A 35 -9.81 4.82 22.48
C SER A 35 -8.71 4.13 23.29
N ARG A 36 -7.58 3.76 22.66
CA ARG A 36 -6.41 3.13 23.31
C ARG A 36 -5.15 4.01 23.17
N PRO A 37 -5.07 5.16 23.86
CA PRO A 37 -4.01 6.16 23.65
C PRO A 37 -2.60 5.63 23.89
N LYS A 38 -2.44 4.66 24.80
CA LYS A 38 -1.14 4.03 25.10
C LYS A 38 -0.52 3.30 23.91
N ILE A 39 -1.33 2.81 22.98
CA ILE A 39 -0.88 2.13 21.75
C ILE A 39 -0.91 3.11 20.58
N PHE A 40 -1.91 3.99 20.55
CA PHE A 40 -2.11 4.96 19.49
C PHE A 40 -0.97 5.99 19.40
N ILE A 41 -0.54 6.57 20.53
CA ILE A 41 0.52 7.58 20.55
C ILE A 41 1.85 7.02 19.99
N PRO A 42 2.39 5.88 20.46
CA PRO A 42 3.62 5.34 19.89
C PRO A 42 3.46 4.92 18.43
N ALA A 43 2.28 4.42 18.04
CA ALA A 43 2.01 4.12 16.63
C ALA A 43 2.08 5.37 15.75
N VAL A 44 1.45 6.48 16.16
CA VAL A 44 1.51 7.77 15.46
C VAL A 44 2.94 8.29 15.39
N LEU A 45 3.71 8.21 16.48
CA LEU A 45 5.12 8.62 16.47
C LEU A 45 5.95 7.78 15.51
N LEU A 46 5.77 6.47 15.51
CA LEU A 46 6.43 5.57 14.56
C LEU A 46 6.03 5.89 13.11
N THR A 47 4.76 6.23 12.87
CA THR A 47 4.31 6.70 11.54
C THR A 47 4.98 8.01 11.14
N CYS A 48 5.11 8.99 12.04
CA CYS A 48 5.84 10.23 11.75
C CYS A 48 7.29 9.94 11.37
N VAL A 49 7.97 9.06 12.12
CA VAL A 49 9.34 8.64 11.82
C VAL A 49 9.41 7.93 10.47
N ALA A 50 8.47 7.03 10.18
CA ALA A 50 8.40 6.34 8.89
C ALA A 50 8.23 7.32 7.72
N VAL A 51 7.33 8.32 7.85
CA VAL A 51 7.11 9.35 6.83
C VAL A 51 8.35 10.21 6.60
N ILE A 52 9.13 10.50 7.66
CA ILE A 52 10.41 11.21 7.52
C ILE A 52 11.41 10.37 6.72
N PHE A 53 11.52 9.07 7.00
CA PHE A 53 12.39 8.17 6.24
C PHE A 53 11.95 8.01 4.78
N ASP A 54 10.65 7.93 4.54
CA ASP A 54 10.06 7.89 3.20
C ASP A 54 10.37 9.17 2.41
N GLY A 55 10.20 10.35 3.03
CA GLY A 55 10.59 11.62 2.43
C GLY A 55 12.09 11.73 2.16
N LEU A 56 12.92 11.19 3.06
CA LEU A 56 14.37 11.12 2.87
C LEU A 56 14.74 10.19 1.72
N PHE A 57 14.11 9.02 1.63
CA PHE A 57 14.26 8.09 0.52
C PHE A 57 13.92 8.76 -0.81
N ALA A 58 12.79 9.48 -0.87
CA ALA A 58 12.38 10.22 -2.06
C ALA A 58 13.42 11.27 -2.46
N MET A 59 13.88 12.07 -1.50
CA MET A 59 14.90 13.09 -1.72
C MET A 59 16.19 12.46 -2.30
N LEU A 60 16.64 11.35 -1.73
CA LEU A 60 17.83 10.64 -2.20
C LEU A 60 17.62 10.04 -3.59
N ALA A 61 16.47 9.46 -3.88
CA ALA A 61 16.14 8.90 -5.18
C ALA A 61 16.04 9.97 -6.29
N PHE A 62 15.56 11.17 -5.98
CA PHE A 62 15.65 12.31 -6.90
C PHE A 62 17.11 12.77 -7.09
N ARG A 63 17.93 12.68 -6.04
CA ARG A 63 19.36 13.03 -6.10
C ARG A 63 20.17 12.04 -6.95
N THR A 64 19.84 10.74 -6.96
CA THR A 64 20.55 9.74 -7.78
C THR A 64 20.37 9.95 -9.28
N ILE A 65 19.22 10.49 -9.70
CA ILE A 65 18.96 10.85 -11.12
C ILE A 65 19.47 12.26 -11.49
N GLY A 66 20.24 12.89 -10.60
CA GLY A 66 20.83 14.21 -10.81
C GLY A 66 19.84 15.38 -10.72
N PHE A 67 18.73 15.22 -10.00
CA PHE A 67 17.73 16.28 -9.83
C PHE A 67 17.47 16.54 -8.33
N PRO A 68 18.25 17.43 -7.67
CA PRO A 68 18.09 17.67 -6.25
C PRO A 68 16.78 18.43 -5.96
N ILE A 69 15.91 17.84 -5.15
CA ILE A 69 14.70 18.49 -4.61
C ILE A 69 14.90 18.87 -3.14
N SER A 70 14.17 19.87 -2.66
CA SER A 70 14.17 20.22 -1.24
C SER A 70 13.53 19.10 -0.40
N PHE A 71 14.00 18.93 0.84
CA PHE A 71 13.41 17.94 1.75
C PHE A 71 11.92 18.24 2.03
N ALA A 72 11.54 19.52 2.10
CA ALA A 72 10.15 19.94 2.27
C ALA A 72 9.25 19.49 1.10
N THR A 73 9.75 19.62 -0.14
CA THR A 73 9.05 19.13 -1.34
C THR A 73 8.96 17.61 -1.33
N ALA A 74 10.04 16.93 -0.91
CA ALA A 74 10.10 15.47 -0.85
C ALA A 74 9.12 14.90 0.17
N ILE A 75 9.16 15.39 1.42
CA ILE A 75 8.28 14.90 2.49
C ILE A 75 6.80 15.21 2.20
N PHE A 76 6.50 16.40 1.68
CA PHE A 76 5.12 16.75 1.31
C PHE A 76 4.61 15.86 0.18
N GLY A 77 5.38 15.75 -0.91
CA GLY A 77 5.03 14.90 -2.04
C GLY A 77 4.85 13.44 -1.63
N TYR A 78 5.75 12.90 -0.81
CA TYR A 78 5.66 11.51 -0.38
C TYR A 78 4.53 11.27 0.63
N THR A 79 4.19 12.25 1.47
CA THR A 79 3.03 12.16 2.37
C THR A 79 1.73 12.08 1.58
N VAL A 80 1.56 12.96 0.59
CA VAL A 80 0.38 12.95 -0.29
C VAL A 80 0.31 11.66 -1.08
N TYR A 81 1.45 11.21 -1.61
CA TYR A 81 1.59 9.93 -2.30
C TYR A 81 1.18 8.75 -1.39
N ASN A 82 1.64 8.72 -0.14
CA ASN A 82 1.28 7.67 0.81
C ASN A 82 -0.22 7.64 1.13
N MET A 83 -0.93 8.77 1.06
CA MET A 83 -2.39 8.77 1.24
C MET A 83 -3.12 8.00 0.12
N PHE A 84 -2.57 7.92 -1.10
CA PHE A 84 -3.18 7.15 -2.18
C PHE A 84 -3.14 5.64 -1.94
N TYR A 85 -2.31 5.14 -1.03
CA TYR A 85 -2.33 3.72 -0.63
C TYR A 85 -3.58 3.32 0.14
N ILE A 86 -4.41 4.29 0.55
CA ILE A 86 -5.72 4.00 1.11
C ILE A 86 -6.69 3.44 0.06
N LEU A 87 -6.39 3.69 -1.22
CA LEU A 87 -7.16 3.15 -2.34
C LEU A 87 -6.70 1.72 -2.66
N PRO A 88 -7.62 0.85 -3.10
CA PRO A 88 -7.26 -0.50 -3.49
C PRO A 88 -6.30 -0.48 -4.69
N THR A 89 -5.06 -0.93 -4.48
CA THR A 89 -4.03 -1.06 -5.51
C THR A 89 -3.79 -2.52 -5.90
N PRO A 90 -3.40 -2.82 -7.15
CA PRO A 90 -3.04 -4.17 -7.58
C PRO A 90 -1.83 -4.73 -6.81
N PRO A 91 -1.70 -6.07 -6.72
CA PRO A 91 -0.57 -6.71 -6.04
C PRO A 91 0.76 -6.31 -6.69
N GLY A 92 1.74 -5.94 -5.86
CA GLY A 92 3.04 -5.44 -6.32
C GLY A 92 3.05 -3.98 -6.80
N GLN A 93 1.88 -3.35 -6.95
CA GLN A 93 1.72 -1.91 -7.25
C GLN A 93 2.47 -1.39 -8.50
N ILE A 94 2.87 -2.30 -9.38
CA ILE A 94 3.57 -1.99 -10.63
C ILE A 94 2.63 -1.15 -11.51
N GLY A 95 3.13 -0.02 -12.01
CA GLY A 95 2.39 0.96 -12.80
C GLY A 95 1.50 1.90 -11.98
N SER A 96 0.95 1.42 -10.85
CA SER A 96 0.11 2.26 -9.96
C SER A 96 0.95 3.29 -9.24
N ASN A 97 2.12 2.89 -8.76
CA ASN A 97 3.05 3.76 -8.06
C ASN A 97 3.66 4.83 -8.96
N GLU A 98 3.98 4.47 -10.20
CA GLU A 98 4.48 5.37 -11.23
C GLU A 98 3.40 6.38 -11.64
N PHE A 99 2.15 5.93 -11.80
CA PHE A 99 1.03 6.80 -12.15
C PHE A 99 0.71 7.80 -11.04
N VAL A 100 0.54 7.33 -9.80
CA VAL A 100 0.25 8.19 -8.65
C VAL A 100 1.46 9.09 -8.37
N GLY A 101 2.67 8.58 -8.52
CA GLY A 101 3.91 9.36 -8.41
C GLY A 101 3.95 10.53 -9.38
N LEU A 102 3.58 10.30 -10.66
CA LEU A 102 3.41 11.37 -11.64
C LEU A 102 2.30 12.33 -11.26
N LEU A 103 1.15 11.85 -10.80
CA LEU A 103 0.06 12.72 -10.37
C LEU A 103 0.51 13.66 -9.24
N VAL A 104 1.24 13.15 -8.25
CA VAL A 104 1.65 13.96 -7.10
C VAL A 104 2.87 14.84 -7.41
N PHE A 105 3.94 14.28 -7.96
CA PHE A 105 5.16 15.05 -8.15
C PHE A 105 5.13 15.91 -9.42
N HIS A 106 4.51 15.45 -10.50
CA HIS A 106 4.41 16.24 -11.73
C HIS A 106 3.18 17.13 -11.76
N VAL A 107 1.97 16.61 -11.53
CA VAL A 107 0.75 17.42 -11.65
C VAL A 107 0.56 18.35 -10.45
N LEU A 108 0.72 17.86 -9.22
CA LEU A 108 0.51 18.70 -8.02
C LEU A 108 1.72 19.59 -7.69
N LEU A 109 2.95 19.07 -7.80
CA LEU A 109 4.18 19.81 -7.44
C LEU A 109 4.91 20.47 -8.62
N GLY A 110 4.46 20.24 -9.85
CA GLY A 110 5.02 20.88 -11.04
C GLY A 110 6.43 20.38 -11.42
N LEU A 111 6.89 19.24 -10.91
CA LEU A 111 8.19 18.69 -11.27
C LEU A 111 8.18 18.14 -12.71
N PRO A 112 9.31 18.14 -13.43
CA PRO A 112 9.37 17.62 -14.79
C PRO A 112 9.06 16.11 -14.82
N ALA A 113 8.04 15.71 -15.60
CA ALA A 113 7.56 14.33 -15.71
C ALA A 113 8.69 13.33 -16.01
N ASN A 114 9.61 13.68 -16.93
CA ASN A 114 10.74 12.83 -17.29
C ASN A 114 11.64 12.47 -16.09
N LYS A 115 11.81 13.40 -15.15
CA LYS A 115 12.60 13.18 -13.93
C LYS A 115 11.83 12.35 -12.91
N VAL A 116 10.53 12.62 -12.74
CA VAL A 116 9.66 11.85 -11.84
C VAL A 116 9.59 10.39 -12.29
N THR A 117 9.30 10.13 -13.57
CA THR A 117 9.27 8.76 -14.11
C THR A 117 10.62 8.06 -13.96
N ALA A 118 11.73 8.74 -14.24
CA ALA A 118 13.07 8.17 -14.06
C ALA A 118 13.34 7.80 -12.60
N MET A 119 12.91 8.63 -11.65
CA MET A 119 13.03 8.34 -10.22
C MET A 119 12.25 7.08 -9.86
N PHE A 120 10.97 6.97 -10.22
CA PHE A 120 10.13 5.82 -9.85
C PHE A 120 10.58 4.51 -10.52
N VAL A 121 10.91 4.55 -11.82
CA VAL A 121 11.40 3.37 -12.55
C VAL A 121 12.72 2.86 -11.97
N PHE A 122 13.57 3.76 -11.46
CA PHE A 122 14.82 3.39 -10.81
C PHE A 122 14.63 2.90 -9.37
N SER A 123 13.85 3.63 -8.57
CA SER A 123 13.74 3.39 -7.13
C SER A 123 12.81 2.23 -6.78
N HIS A 124 11.78 1.99 -7.58
CA HIS A 124 10.76 0.98 -7.27
C HIS A 124 11.30 -0.46 -7.33
N PRO A 125 12.05 -0.89 -8.37
CA PRO A 125 12.71 -2.21 -8.37
C PRO A 125 13.74 -2.34 -7.25
N TRP A 126 14.45 -1.26 -6.92
CA TRP A 126 15.44 -1.27 -5.84
C TRP A 126 14.78 -1.48 -4.48
N ALA A 127 13.64 -0.80 -4.23
CA ALA A 127 12.85 -1.02 -3.02
C ALA A 127 12.33 -2.46 -2.94
N ALA A 128 11.80 -3.00 -4.04
CA ALA A 128 11.34 -4.39 -4.11
C ALA A 128 12.46 -5.39 -3.81
N LEU A 129 13.65 -5.15 -4.35
CA LEU A 129 14.84 -5.98 -4.10
C LEU A 129 15.25 -5.92 -2.64
N LEU A 130 15.36 -4.72 -2.05
CA LEU A 130 15.74 -4.56 -0.65
C LEU A 130 14.74 -5.21 0.30
N MET A 131 13.44 -5.00 0.09
CA MET A 131 12.39 -5.62 0.90
C MET A 131 12.41 -7.14 0.80
N SER A 132 12.61 -7.67 -0.41
CA SER A 132 12.70 -9.13 -0.64
C SER A 132 13.94 -9.72 0.02
N ALA A 133 15.09 -9.06 -0.10
CA ALA A 133 16.34 -9.49 0.50
C ALA A 133 16.27 -9.46 2.03
N SER A 134 15.73 -8.38 2.63
CA SER A 134 15.54 -8.30 4.08
C SER A 134 14.55 -9.35 4.57
N GLY A 135 13.46 -9.59 3.83
CA GLY A 135 12.49 -10.63 4.17
C GLY A 135 13.11 -12.03 4.17
N MET A 136 13.89 -12.36 3.14
CA MET A 136 14.63 -13.62 3.06
C MET A 136 15.69 -13.75 4.17
N ALA A 137 16.37 -12.65 4.52
CA ALA A 137 17.33 -12.65 5.61
C ALA A 137 16.65 -12.90 6.97
N CYS A 138 15.49 -12.28 7.22
CA CYS A 138 14.69 -12.54 8.42
C CYS A 138 14.20 -13.99 8.49
N LEU A 139 13.69 -14.55 7.40
CA LEU A 139 13.28 -15.96 7.34
C LEU A 139 14.46 -16.90 7.63
N SER A 140 15.61 -16.61 7.01
CA SER A 140 16.84 -17.39 7.22
C SER A 140 17.33 -17.30 8.67
N ALA A 141 17.27 -16.12 9.30
CA ALA A 141 17.62 -15.92 10.70
C ALA A 141 16.69 -16.68 11.66
N LEU A 142 15.43 -16.89 11.27
CA LEU A 142 14.45 -17.70 12.00
C LEU A 142 14.57 -19.21 11.70
N GLY A 143 15.51 -19.61 10.84
CA GLY A 143 15.69 -21.01 10.41
C GLY A 143 14.58 -21.53 9.49
N LEU A 144 13.73 -20.63 8.96
CA LEU A 144 12.61 -20.97 8.10
C LEU A 144 13.00 -20.81 6.64
N THR A 145 12.76 -21.84 5.83
CA THR A 145 12.80 -21.73 4.37
C THR A 145 11.47 -21.22 3.84
N ILE A 146 11.47 -20.60 2.65
CA ILE A 146 10.26 -20.10 1.97
C ILE A 146 9.19 -21.21 1.86
N SER A 147 9.61 -22.44 1.55
CA SER A 147 8.71 -23.60 1.50
C SER A 147 8.11 -23.98 2.86
N SER A 148 8.84 -23.78 3.96
CA SER A 148 8.33 -24.04 5.31
C SER A 148 7.31 -22.97 5.73
N ALA A 149 7.59 -21.70 5.44
CA ALA A 149 6.66 -20.60 5.71
C ALA A 149 5.35 -20.73 4.93
N MET A 150 5.41 -21.09 3.64
CA MET A 150 4.21 -21.33 2.83
C MET A 150 3.40 -22.53 3.34
N LYS A 151 4.06 -23.61 3.77
CA LYS A 151 3.38 -24.79 4.31
C LYS A 151 2.66 -24.50 5.64
N ILE A 152 3.25 -23.67 6.49
CA ILE A 152 2.64 -23.24 7.77
C ILE A 152 1.35 -22.43 7.51
N GLN A 153 1.31 -21.56 6.50
CA GLN A 153 0.08 -20.85 6.12
C GLN A 153 -1.00 -21.82 5.62
N THR A 154 -0.65 -22.80 4.79
CA THR A 154 -1.59 -23.81 4.30
C THR A 154 -2.17 -24.68 5.42
N ASP A 155 -1.33 -25.12 6.37
CA ASP A 155 -1.79 -25.94 7.50
C ASP A 155 -2.64 -25.12 8.50
N GLY A 156 -2.33 -23.84 8.69
CA GLY A 156 -3.12 -22.92 9.51
C GLY A 156 -4.50 -22.61 8.92
N GLU A 157 -4.60 -22.45 7.60
CA GLU A 157 -5.88 -22.26 6.89
C GLU A 157 -6.76 -23.53 6.96
N ASN A 158 -6.15 -24.71 6.78
CA ASN A 158 -6.84 -26.00 6.90
C ASN A 158 -7.33 -26.32 8.32
N ALA A 159 -6.67 -25.79 9.36
CA ALA A 159 -7.06 -25.97 10.75
C ALA A 159 -8.25 -25.08 11.18
N LEU A 160 -8.51 -23.98 10.46
CA LEU A 160 -9.67 -23.10 10.69
C LEU A 160 -10.94 -23.57 9.95
N LEU A 161 -10.80 -24.48 8.98
CA LEU A 161 -11.94 -25.11 8.34
C LEU A 161 -12.52 -26.19 9.28
N PRO A 162 -13.84 -26.22 9.53
CA PRO A 162 -14.45 -27.30 10.30
C PRO A 162 -14.13 -28.65 9.62
N PRO A 163 -13.81 -29.71 10.39
CA PRO A 163 -13.50 -30.99 9.81
C PRO A 163 -14.66 -31.44 8.92
N LEU A 164 -14.35 -31.75 7.66
CA LEU A 164 -15.30 -32.27 6.69
C LEU A 164 -16.06 -33.47 7.29
N PRO A 165 -17.40 -33.50 7.23
CA PRO A 165 -18.20 -34.63 7.69
C PRO A 165 -17.69 -35.93 7.08
N GLU A 166 -17.60 -37.01 7.86
CA GLU A 166 -16.99 -38.28 7.45
C GLU A 166 -17.55 -38.87 6.14
N GLN A 167 -18.78 -38.49 5.75
CA GLN A 167 -19.39 -38.90 4.49
C GLN A 167 -18.64 -38.46 3.22
N GLN A 168 -17.93 -37.31 3.23
CA GLN A 168 -17.18 -36.87 2.04
C GLN A 168 -15.79 -37.49 1.92
N ARG A 169 -15.27 -38.10 3.00
CA ARG A 169 -13.94 -38.73 3.00
C ARG A 169 -13.92 -40.08 2.27
N GLN A 170 -15.07 -40.74 2.13
CA GLN A 170 -15.19 -42.00 1.39
C GLN A 170 -15.35 -41.82 -0.12
N ILE A 171 -15.89 -40.69 -0.58
CA ILE A 171 -16.16 -40.44 -2.01
C ILE A 171 -14.87 -40.16 -2.80
N VAL A 172 -13.84 -39.62 -2.14
CA VAL A 172 -12.55 -39.28 -2.79
C VAL A 172 -11.60 -40.49 -2.89
N ARG A 173 -11.95 -41.65 -2.30
CA ARG A 173 -11.13 -42.87 -2.33
C ARG A 173 -11.76 -44.02 -3.12
N ALA A 174 -12.81 -43.76 -3.89
CA ALA A 174 -13.42 -44.72 -4.81
C ALA A 174 -12.96 -44.45 -6.26
#